data_AF-A0A918I0X4-F1
#
_entry.id   AF-A0A918I0X4-F1
#
_cell.length_a   1.000
_cell.length_b   1.000
_cell.length_c   1.000
_cell.angle_alpha   90.00
_cell.angle_beta   90.00
_cell.angle_gamma   90.00
#
_symmetry.space_group_name_H-M   'P 1'
#
loop_
_entity.id
_entity.type
_entity.pdbx_description
1 polymer ?
#
loop_
_entity_poly.entity_id
_entity_poly.type
_entity_poly.pdbx_seq_one_letter_code
_entity_poly.pdbx_strand_id
1 'polypeptide(L)'
;MASDLWKPSDAGLSGLAEVNAMPSTFDPSWRPGAGLVVAYDVLGGVFALNGGNPREAGRPGEPGEILYFAPDALGWEALGAGHSAWLSWIFSGGLQEFYEGLRWDGWRSEVSVLDGRQGLSFFPPLWSAEARQDLSATSRRAVPMAELLGVSRDSCLQFDGADPGFLGVG
;
A
#
# COMPACT_ATOMS: atom_id res chain seq x y z
N MET A 1 32.15 0.15 -29.96
CA MET A 1 31.61 1.43 -29.44
C MET A 1 30.19 1.53 -29.97
N ALA A 2 29.22 0.96 -29.26
CA ALA A 2 28.48 1.54 -28.13
C ALA A 2 27.35 2.46 -28.62
N SER A 3 26.15 1.89 -28.77
CA SER A 3 24.88 2.62 -28.75
C SER A 3 23.72 1.65 -28.45
N ASP A 4 23.82 0.89 -27.36
CA ASP A 4 22.68 0.23 -26.71
C ASP A 4 22.47 0.89 -25.34
N LEU A 5 22.16 2.19 -25.36
CA LEU A 5 21.84 2.95 -24.16
C LEU A 5 20.37 3.36 -24.21
N TRP A 6 19.62 2.72 -23.30
CA TRP A 6 18.31 3.12 -22.81
C TRP A 6 17.13 2.99 -23.80
N LYS A 7 16.44 1.85 -23.71
CA LYS A 7 14.99 1.83 -23.95
C LYS A 7 14.32 2.04 -22.58
N PRO A 8 13.54 3.12 -22.36
CA PRO A 8 12.64 3.15 -21.22
C PRO A 8 11.71 1.96 -21.38
N SER A 9 11.55 1.15 -20.34
CA SER A 9 10.45 0.19 -20.30
C SER A 9 9.15 0.98 -20.40
N ASP A 10 8.28 0.64 -21.35
CA ASP A 10 6.93 1.23 -21.53
C ASP A 10 5.98 0.97 -20.34
N ALA A 11 6.46 0.38 -19.24
CA ALA A 11 5.71 0.22 -18.01
C ALA A 11 5.90 1.46 -17.12
N GLY A 12 5.27 2.56 -17.49
CA GLY A 12 5.15 3.72 -16.61
C GLY A 12 4.45 3.33 -15.30
N LEU A 13 4.85 3.95 -14.18
CA LEU A 13 4.10 3.84 -12.92
C LEU A 13 2.71 4.44 -13.11
N SER A 14 1.70 3.81 -12.52
CA SER A 14 0.34 4.36 -12.53
C SER A 14 0.33 5.72 -11.84
N GLY A 15 -0.26 6.71 -12.51
CA GLY A 15 -0.39 8.05 -11.95
C GLY A 15 -1.41 8.09 -10.82
N LEU A 16 -1.39 9.15 -9.99
CA LEU A 16 -2.36 9.32 -8.90
C LEU A 16 -3.82 9.24 -9.37
N ALA A 17 -4.11 9.82 -10.54
CA ALA A 17 -5.44 9.77 -11.15
C ALA A 17 -5.84 8.34 -11.52
N GLU A 18 -4.93 7.58 -12.12
CA GLU A 18 -5.18 6.18 -12.49
C GLU A 18 -5.41 5.33 -11.24
N VAL A 19 -4.49 5.37 -10.27
CA VAL A 19 -4.57 4.63 -8.99
C VAL A 19 -5.91 4.88 -8.29
N ASN A 20 -6.46 6.10 -8.38
CA ASN A 20 -7.71 6.50 -7.74
C ASN A 20 -8.96 6.39 -8.63
N ALA A 21 -8.85 5.75 -9.81
CA ALA A 21 -9.93 5.65 -10.79
C ALA A 21 -10.59 7.02 -11.09
N MET A 22 -9.78 8.07 -11.13
CA MET A 22 -10.23 9.41 -11.47
C MET A 22 -10.67 9.43 -12.94
N PRO A 23 -11.82 10.07 -13.26
CA PRO A 23 -12.30 10.16 -14.62
C PRO A 23 -11.26 10.81 -15.55
N SER A 24 -11.10 10.26 -16.75
CA SER A 24 -10.20 10.80 -17.78
C SER A 24 -10.65 12.16 -18.31
N THR A 25 -11.93 12.51 -18.12
CA THR A 25 -12.51 13.82 -18.41
C THR A 25 -12.95 14.48 -17.11
N PHE A 26 -12.75 15.79 -16.98
CA PHE A 26 -13.18 16.53 -15.79
C PHE A 26 -14.66 16.30 -15.48
N ASP A 27 -14.92 15.79 -14.29
CA ASP A 27 -16.26 15.61 -13.74
C ASP A 27 -16.36 16.39 -12.43
N PRO A 28 -17.11 17.51 -12.39
CA PRO A 28 -17.27 18.31 -11.17
C PRO A 28 -18.06 17.60 -10.07
N SER A 29 -18.71 16.47 -10.37
CA SER A 29 -19.45 15.64 -9.41
C SER A 29 -18.60 14.51 -8.83
N TRP A 30 -17.48 14.16 -9.47
CA TRP A 30 -16.63 13.08 -9.00
C TRP A 30 -16.01 13.42 -7.65
N ARG A 31 -16.13 12.49 -6.70
CA ARG A 31 -15.49 12.56 -5.39
C ARG A 31 -14.84 11.21 -5.11
N PRO A 32 -13.63 11.19 -4.53
CA PRO A 32 -13.05 9.95 -4.03
C PRO A 32 -13.84 9.52 -2.80
N GLY A 33 -14.70 8.50 -2.95
CA GLY A 33 -15.73 8.14 -1.95
C GLY A 33 -15.19 8.01 -0.53
N ALA A 34 -14.45 6.93 -0.27
CA ALA A 34 -13.84 6.68 1.05
C ALA A 34 -12.56 7.51 1.31
N GLY A 35 -11.97 8.06 0.24
CA GLY A 35 -10.69 8.75 0.29
C GLY A 35 -9.81 8.47 -0.93
N LEU A 36 -8.59 8.99 -0.91
CA LEU A 36 -7.60 8.84 -1.98
C LEU A 36 -6.44 7.94 -1.54
N VAL A 37 -6.09 6.94 -2.31
CA VAL A 37 -4.82 6.22 -2.16
C VAL A 37 -3.69 7.13 -2.62
N VAL A 38 -2.68 7.31 -1.77
CA VAL A 38 -1.56 8.24 -2.01
C VAL A 38 -0.21 7.53 -2.12
N ALA A 39 -0.08 6.31 -1.58
CA ALA A 39 1.13 5.50 -1.71
C ALA A 39 0.85 4.02 -1.43
N TYR A 40 1.75 3.19 -1.93
CA TYR A 40 1.91 1.78 -1.56
C TYR A 40 3.30 1.56 -0.97
N ASP A 41 3.43 0.60 -0.08
CA ASP A 41 4.72 -0.01 0.20
C ASP A 41 4.86 -1.38 -0.47
N VAL A 42 6.10 -1.89 -0.48
CA VAL A 42 6.44 -3.16 -1.13
C VAL A 42 5.87 -4.38 -0.43
N LEU A 43 5.28 -4.25 0.77
CA LEU A 43 4.66 -5.34 1.52
C LEU A 43 3.14 -5.44 1.26
N GLY A 44 2.59 -4.56 0.41
CA GLY A 44 1.16 -4.48 0.13
C GLY A 44 0.41 -3.55 1.09
N GLY A 45 1.13 -2.75 1.89
CA GLY A 45 0.52 -1.71 2.70
C GLY A 45 0.03 -0.55 1.83
N VAL A 46 -1.13 0.01 2.19
CA VAL A 46 -1.78 1.10 1.42
C VAL A 46 -1.92 2.33 2.29
N PHE A 47 -1.35 3.45 1.85
CA PHE A 47 -1.59 4.75 2.48
C PHE A 47 -2.71 5.48 1.76
N ALA A 48 -3.72 5.92 2.51
CA ALA A 48 -4.85 6.64 1.96
C ALA A 48 -5.21 7.88 2.77
N LEU A 49 -5.52 8.98 2.09
CA LEU A 49 -6.11 10.18 2.69
C LEU A 49 -7.62 9.97 2.86
N ASN A 50 -8.12 10.08 4.08
CA ASN A 50 -9.54 9.96 4.39
C ASN A 50 -10.41 10.99 3.66
N GLY A 51 -11.55 10.54 3.16
CA GLY A 51 -12.58 11.39 2.58
C GLY A 51 -13.37 12.20 3.62
N GLY A 52 -14.44 12.86 3.18
CA GLY A 52 -15.24 13.75 4.04
C GLY A 52 -16.05 13.07 5.13
N ASN A 53 -16.31 11.76 5.02
CA ASN A 53 -17.09 10.99 6.00
C ASN A 53 -16.51 9.59 6.24
N PRO A 54 -15.41 9.45 7.01
CA PRO A 54 -14.76 8.14 7.25
C PRO A 54 -15.68 7.10 7.89
N ARG A 55 -16.55 7.51 8.82
CA ARG A 55 -17.47 6.60 9.52
C ARG A 55 -18.46 5.92 8.57
N GLU A 56 -19.01 6.67 7.62
CA GLU A 56 -19.90 6.11 6.59
C GLU A 56 -19.16 5.12 5.67
N ALA A 57 -17.87 5.38 5.41
CA ALA A 57 -17.00 4.51 4.65
C ALA A 57 -16.40 3.34 5.45
N GLY A 58 -16.80 3.15 6.72
CA GLY A 58 -16.26 2.11 7.60
C GLY A 58 -14.77 2.29 7.95
N ARG A 59 -14.24 3.51 7.82
CA ARG A 59 -12.84 3.86 8.07
C ARG A 59 -12.64 4.48 9.46
N PRO A 60 -11.51 4.18 10.14
CA PRO A 60 -11.14 4.88 11.36
C PRO A 60 -10.66 6.31 11.06
N GLY A 61 -10.39 7.07 12.11
CA GLY A 61 -9.83 8.42 12.02
C GLY A 61 -10.85 9.48 11.56
N GLU A 62 -10.32 10.67 11.32
CA GLU A 62 -11.07 11.87 10.97
C GLU A 62 -10.91 12.23 9.47
N PRO A 63 -11.81 13.07 8.92
CA PRO A 63 -11.67 13.56 7.55
C PRO A 63 -10.31 14.21 7.28
N GLY A 64 -9.65 13.82 6.18
CA GLY A 64 -8.34 14.36 5.81
C GLY A 64 -7.14 13.82 6.60
N GLU A 65 -7.33 12.81 7.44
CA GLU A 65 -6.22 12.05 8.04
C GLU A 65 -5.66 11.00 7.09
N ILE A 66 -4.37 10.65 7.24
CA ILE A 66 -3.76 9.51 6.56
C ILE A 66 -4.08 8.25 7.34
N LEU A 67 -4.55 7.26 6.59
CA LEU A 67 -4.71 5.89 7.01
C LEU A 67 -3.60 5.03 6.43
N TYR A 68 -3.31 3.94 7.11
CA TYR A 68 -2.51 2.83 6.64
C TYR A 68 -3.34 1.55 6.68
N PHE A 69 -3.49 0.88 5.55
CA PHE A 69 -3.96 -0.50 5.52
C PHE A 69 -2.75 -1.40 5.83
N ALA A 70 -2.75 -1.97 7.03
CA ALA A 70 -1.67 -2.82 7.51
C ALA A 70 -1.85 -4.25 6.94
N PRO A 71 -0.95 -4.75 6.07
CA PRO A 71 -1.13 -6.04 5.41
C PRO A 71 -0.97 -7.21 6.38
N ASP A 72 -0.27 -7.04 7.49
CA ASP A 72 -0.10 -8.02 8.56
C ASP A 72 -1.31 -8.09 9.51
N ALA A 73 -2.07 -7.00 9.65
CA ALA A 73 -3.32 -6.96 10.41
C ALA A 73 -4.58 -7.10 9.53
N LEU A 74 -4.45 -6.97 8.20
CA LEU A 74 -5.56 -6.95 7.25
C LEU A 74 -6.64 -5.90 7.59
N GLY A 75 -6.21 -4.73 8.08
CA GLY A 75 -7.11 -3.69 8.59
C GLY A 75 -6.58 -2.27 8.40
N TRP A 76 -7.48 -1.31 8.48
CA TRP A 76 -7.15 0.12 8.42
C TRP A 76 -6.79 0.67 9.79
N GLU A 77 -5.73 1.46 9.84
CA GLU A 77 -5.27 2.20 11.02
C GLU A 77 -5.15 3.69 10.70
N ALA A 78 -5.62 4.55 11.61
CA ALA A 78 -5.46 6.00 11.48
C ALA A 78 -4.11 6.43 12.04
N LEU A 79 -3.30 7.13 11.24
CA LEU A 79 -1.98 7.61 11.65
C LEU A 79 -2.02 8.91 12.46
N GLY A 80 -3.21 9.50 12.65
CA GLY A 80 -3.41 10.72 13.43
C GLY A 80 -2.76 11.97 12.83
N ALA A 81 -2.47 11.95 11.53
CA ALA A 81 -1.80 13.04 10.82
C ALA A 81 -2.42 13.27 9.44
N GLY A 82 -2.57 14.53 9.04
CA GLY A 82 -2.91 14.89 7.66
C GLY A 82 -1.73 14.69 6.70
N HIS A 83 -2.00 14.73 5.39
CA HIS A 83 -1.02 14.42 4.35
C HIS A 83 0.32 15.16 4.48
N SER A 84 0.32 16.48 4.66
CA SER A 84 1.57 17.25 4.74
C SER A 84 2.41 16.93 5.99
N ALA A 85 1.75 16.65 7.12
CA ALA A 85 2.43 16.26 8.36
C ALA A 85 3.03 14.87 8.24
N TRP A 86 2.27 13.90 7.68
CA TRP A 86 2.74 12.57 7.36
C TRP A 86 3.94 12.59 6.40
N LEU A 87 3.87 13.38 5.34
CA LEU A 87 4.97 13.50 4.36
C LEU A 87 6.24 14.09 5.00
N SER A 88 6.08 15.11 5.86
CA SER A 88 7.20 15.68 6.61
C SER A 88 7.84 14.65 7.55
N TRP A 89 7.01 13.83 8.21
CA TRP A 89 7.46 12.75 9.08
C TRP A 89 8.21 11.64 8.33
N ILE A 90 7.77 11.28 7.11
CA ILE A 90 8.52 10.37 6.24
C ILE A 90 9.92 10.92 5.97
N PHE A 91 10.03 12.19 5.56
CA PHE A 91 11.32 12.80 5.23
C PHE A 91 12.23 13.00 6.44
N SER A 92 11.68 13.08 7.65
CA SER A 92 12.46 13.11 8.89
C SER A 92 12.91 11.71 9.36
N GLY A 93 12.65 10.65 8.59
CA GLY A 93 13.07 9.29 8.91
C GLY A 93 12.03 8.45 9.66
N GLY A 94 10.78 8.89 9.73
CA GLY A 94 9.71 8.21 10.45
C GLY A 94 9.46 6.75 10.04
N LEU A 95 9.76 6.42 8.77
CA LEU A 95 9.67 5.05 8.26
C LEU A 95 10.67 4.09 8.92
N GLN A 96 11.69 4.58 9.63
CA GLN A 96 12.62 3.70 10.33
C GLN A 96 11.94 2.97 11.48
N GLU A 97 11.22 3.69 12.32
CA GLU A 97 10.46 3.12 13.45
C GLU A 97 9.22 2.38 12.94
N PHE A 98 8.52 2.96 11.97
CA PHE A 98 7.28 2.38 11.43
C PHE A 98 7.44 0.97 10.86
N TYR A 99 8.56 0.68 10.18
CA TYR A 99 8.84 -0.63 9.61
C TYR A 99 9.85 -1.45 10.42
N GLU A 100 10.14 -1.09 11.68
CA GLU A 100 11.15 -1.80 12.49
C GLU A 100 10.85 -3.30 12.60
N GLY A 101 9.59 -3.66 12.89
CA GLY A 101 9.14 -5.06 13.00
C GLY A 101 8.95 -5.78 11.66
N LEU A 102 9.07 -5.09 10.53
CA LEU A 102 8.81 -5.62 9.19
C LEU A 102 10.08 -5.73 8.32
N ARG A 103 11.26 -5.66 8.95
CA ARG A 103 12.56 -5.79 8.28
C ARG A 103 13.23 -7.11 8.67
N TRP A 104 13.83 -7.75 7.67
CA TRP A 104 14.63 -8.96 7.82
C TRP A 104 16.05 -8.76 7.31
N ASP A 105 16.98 -9.63 7.67
CA ASP A 105 18.35 -9.53 7.17
C ASP A 105 18.39 -9.60 5.64
N GLY A 106 19.04 -8.62 5.01
CA GLY A 106 19.12 -8.51 3.55
C GLY A 106 17.92 -7.83 2.87
N TRP A 107 16.89 -7.39 3.61
CA TRP A 107 15.68 -6.77 3.05
C TRP A 107 15.97 -5.69 2.01
N ARG A 108 16.97 -4.82 2.27
CA ARG A 108 17.35 -3.73 1.36
C ARG A 108 17.73 -4.24 -0.03
N SER A 109 18.49 -5.33 -0.09
CA SER A 109 18.89 -5.93 -1.36
C SER A 109 17.69 -6.56 -2.07
N GLU A 110 16.84 -7.28 -1.33
CA GLU A 110 15.65 -7.93 -1.89
C GLU A 110 14.63 -6.92 -2.44
N VAL A 111 14.39 -5.81 -1.75
CA VAL A 111 13.42 -4.79 -2.21
C VAL A 111 14.00 -3.88 -3.30
N SER A 112 15.32 -3.72 -3.36
CA SER A 112 15.96 -2.79 -4.32
C SER A 112 15.80 -3.17 -5.80
N VAL A 113 15.45 -4.43 -6.07
CA VAL A 113 15.26 -4.94 -7.44
C VAL A 113 13.81 -4.90 -7.90
N LEU A 114 12.86 -4.52 -7.02
CA LEU A 114 11.46 -4.38 -7.36
C LEU A 114 11.24 -3.08 -8.14
N ASP A 115 10.35 -3.14 -9.13
CA ASP A 115 9.79 -1.92 -9.72
C ASP A 115 8.59 -1.41 -8.90
N GLY A 116 8.13 -0.19 -9.18
CA GLY A 116 7.01 0.41 -8.42
C GLY A 116 5.63 -0.18 -8.73
N ARG A 117 5.53 -1.21 -9.57
CA ARG A 117 4.32 -2.02 -9.81
C ARG A 117 4.39 -3.38 -9.13
N GLN A 118 5.45 -3.64 -8.36
CA GLN A 118 5.65 -4.91 -7.67
C GLN A 118 5.62 -4.76 -6.15
N GLY A 119 5.19 -5.83 -5.49
CA GLY A 119 5.35 -6.04 -4.06
C GLY A 119 5.92 -7.43 -3.78
N LEU A 120 6.12 -7.74 -2.51
CA LEU A 120 6.57 -9.04 -2.02
C LEU A 120 5.38 -9.79 -1.44
N SER A 121 5.07 -10.94 -2.05
CA SER A 121 4.21 -11.95 -1.44
C SER A 121 5.03 -12.77 -0.45
N PHE A 122 4.44 -13.07 0.71
CA PHE A 122 5.04 -13.87 1.77
C PHE A 122 4.34 -15.22 1.91
N PHE A 123 5.09 -16.28 2.20
CA PHE A 123 4.53 -17.55 2.64
C PHE A 123 5.34 -18.15 3.81
N PRO A 124 4.71 -18.42 4.98
CA PRO A 124 3.33 -18.06 5.35
C PRO A 124 3.05 -16.53 5.22
N PRO A 125 1.78 -16.13 4.99
CA PRO A 125 1.45 -14.73 4.75
C PRO A 125 1.64 -13.86 6.00
N LEU A 126 1.80 -12.55 5.83
CA LEU A 126 2.13 -11.61 6.93
C LEU A 126 1.15 -11.65 8.11
N TRP A 127 -0.12 -11.95 7.86
CA TRP A 127 -1.15 -12.07 8.89
C TRP A 127 -1.15 -13.41 9.64
N SER A 128 -0.29 -14.36 9.26
CA SER A 128 -0.16 -15.64 9.94
C SER A 128 0.65 -15.50 11.24
N ALA A 129 0.41 -16.42 12.20
CA ALA A 129 1.16 -16.44 13.45
C ALA A 129 2.65 -16.72 13.21
N GLU A 130 2.97 -17.57 12.25
CA GLU A 130 4.33 -17.94 11.86
C GLU A 130 5.11 -16.73 11.33
N ALA A 131 4.52 -15.95 10.41
CA ALA A 131 5.17 -14.77 9.86
C ALA A 131 5.36 -13.67 10.90
N ARG A 132 4.41 -13.50 11.83
CA ARG A 132 4.53 -12.57 12.96
C ARG A 132 5.60 -12.99 13.98
N GLN A 133 5.82 -14.29 14.14
CA GLN A 133 6.83 -14.82 15.05
C GLN A 133 8.24 -14.76 14.43
N ASP A 134 8.37 -15.13 13.16
CA ASP A 134 9.65 -15.14 12.45
C ASP A 134 9.47 -14.77 10.98
N LEU A 135 9.52 -13.46 10.70
CA LEU A 135 9.44 -12.92 9.36
C LEU A 135 10.59 -13.41 8.47
N SER A 136 11.78 -13.66 9.05
CA SER A 136 12.96 -14.05 8.30
C SER A 136 12.82 -15.44 7.68
N ALA A 137 12.11 -16.35 8.36
CA ALA A 137 11.83 -17.72 7.90
C ALA A 137 10.80 -17.80 6.77
N THR A 138 10.07 -16.72 6.48
CA THR A 138 9.10 -16.70 5.37
C THR A 138 9.82 -16.81 4.03
N SER A 139 9.19 -17.50 3.08
CA SER A 139 9.56 -17.40 1.67
C SER A 139 8.91 -16.15 1.06
N ARG A 140 9.64 -15.48 0.17
CA ARG A 140 9.23 -14.22 -0.46
C ARG A 140 9.33 -14.31 -1.97
N ARG A 141 8.35 -13.73 -2.67
CA ARG A 141 8.32 -13.66 -4.14
C ARG A 141 7.86 -12.28 -4.59
N ALA A 142 8.56 -11.70 -5.56
CA ALA A 142 8.08 -10.51 -6.27
C ALA A 142 6.82 -10.84 -7.07
N VAL A 143 5.76 -10.06 -6.87
CA VAL A 143 4.46 -10.22 -7.55
C VAL A 143 3.95 -8.86 -8.01
N PRO A 144 3.07 -8.79 -9.03
CA PRO A 144 2.35 -7.56 -9.35
C PRO A 144 1.60 -7.02 -8.13
N MET A 145 1.63 -5.72 -7.90
CA MET A 145 0.95 -5.07 -6.77
C MET A 145 -0.55 -5.35 -6.77
N ALA A 146 -1.18 -5.39 -7.95
CA ALA A 146 -2.58 -5.77 -8.10
C ALA A 146 -2.89 -7.19 -7.59
N GLU A 147 -1.99 -8.15 -7.83
CA GLU A 147 -2.12 -9.52 -7.31
C GLU A 147 -2.03 -9.51 -5.78
N LEU A 148 -1.04 -8.80 -5.23
CA LEU A 148 -0.80 -8.71 -3.79
C LEU A 148 -2.02 -8.10 -3.06
N LEU A 149 -2.52 -6.96 -3.53
CA LEU A 149 -3.67 -6.28 -2.96
C LEU A 149 -4.97 -7.11 -3.11
N GLY A 150 -5.11 -7.84 -4.22
CA GLY A 150 -6.22 -8.78 -4.44
C GLY A 150 -6.25 -9.88 -3.37
N VAL A 151 -5.10 -10.50 -3.10
CA VAL A 151 -4.98 -11.53 -2.05
C VAL A 151 -5.31 -10.96 -0.67
N SER A 152 -4.85 -9.75 -0.34
CA SER A 152 -5.20 -9.10 0.92
C SER A 152 -6.71 -8.89 1.05
N ARG A 153 -7.36 -8.37 0.01
CA ARG A 153 -8.82 -8.17 0.00
C ARG A 153 -9.59 -9.48 0.15
N ASP A 154 -9.22 -10.51 -0.62
CA ASP A 154 -9.84 -11.83 -0.53
C ASP A 154 -9.68 -12.44 0.87
N SER A 155 -8.54 -12.19 1.52
CA SER A 155 -8.28 -12.66 2.88
C SER A 155 -9.13 -11.94 3.93
N CYS A 156 -9.29 -10.61 3.82
CA CYS A 156 -10.21 -9.85 4.69
C CYS A 156 -11.64 -10.41 4.62
N LEU A 157 -12.12 -10.72 3.41
CA LEU A 157 -13.45 -11.30 3.19
C LEU A 157 -13.59 -12.71 3.79
N GLN A 158 -12.52 -13.50 3.79
CA GLN A 158 -12.54 -14.86 4.34
C GLN A 158 -12.50 -14.89 5.88
N PHE A 159 -11.73 -14.00 6.52
CA PHE A 159 -11.56 -14.02 7.97
C PHE A 159 -12.68 -13.29 8.71
N ASP A 160 -12.96 -12.05 8.32
CA ASP A 160 -13.86 -11.16 9.08
C ASP A 160 -15.15 -10.83 8.30
N GLY A 161 -15.23 -11.25 7.02
CA GLY A 161 -16.34 -10.89 6.13
C GLY A 161 -16.40 -9.41 5.76
N ALA A 162 -15.41 -8.62 6.20
CA ALA A 162 -15.32 -7.19 5.96
C ALA A 162 -14.54 -6.91 4.68
N ASP A 163 -15.15 -6.17 3.76
CA ASP A 163 -14.43 -5.63 2.60
C ASP A 163 -13.58 -4.43 3.07
N PRO A 164 -12.25 -4.42 2.88
CA PRO A 164 -11.42 -3.26 3.20
C PRO A 164 -11.75 -2.04 2.31
N GLY A 165 -12.58 -2.24 1.28
CA GLY A 165 -12.97 -1.21 0.34
C GLY A 165 -11.89 -0.98 -0.71
N PHE A 166 -11.87 0.23 -1.27
CA PHE A 166 -10.97 0.57 -2.35
C PHE A 166 -9.52 0.69 -1.87
N LEU A 167 -8.66 -0.20 -2.38
CA LEU A 167 -7.20 -0.21 -2.17
C LEU A 167 -6.43 0.41 -3.36
N GLY A 168 -7.14 1.02 -4.31
CA GLY A 168 -6.57 1.55 -5.55
C GLY A 168 -6.49 0.49 -6.66
N VAL A 169 -6.27 0.96 -7.88
CA VAL A 169 -5.98 0.08 -9.03
C VAL A 169 -4.46 -0.11 -9.13
N GLY A 170 -4.02 -1.37 -9.09
CA GLY A 170 -2.62 -1.77 -9.26
C GLY A 170 -2.28 -2.12 -10.70
#